data_AF-Q4CSC9-F1
#
_entry.id   AF-Q4CSC9-F1
#
_cell.length_a   1.000
_cell.length_b   1.000
_cell.length_c   1.000
_cell.angle_alpha   90.00
_cell.angle_beta   90.00
_cell.angle_gamma   90.00
#
_symmetry.space_group_name_H-M   'P 1'
#
loop_
_entity.id
_entity.type
_entity.pdbx_description
1 polymer ?
#
loop_
_entity_poly.entity_id
_entity_poly.type
_entity_poly.pdbx_seq_one_letter_code
_entity_poly.pdbx_strand_id
1 'polypeptide(L)'
;MQHDYRHIIFTLRPIHISVWSKMDPAYAMMDAQSLGLRLDEVLHKFATREEDNSDDARLLADIAGLTEVIDKMISPSLSAASEAAENEAMVSLPVKTLEELRFLGCACWNMTVRHVSREDSREEQTLKASLREFATKAFLLGNYAYASSDVSHSYFTQHPREAEQCVLMCLKTSRDLSLCGVAGSAKRLLSLGESVASYIQTGVQNSLAYIKHRNMRWEFAYTAMDINWNVTHYKESCEAAKKL
;
A
#
# COMPACT_ATOMS: atom_id res chain seq x y z
N MET A 1 26.37 -34.00 -10.68
CA MET A 1 25.94 -32.95 -11.62
C MET A 1 25.65 -31.70 -10.82
N GLN A 2 26.53 -30.71 -10.88
CA GLN A 2 26.28 -29.38 -10.28
C GLN A 2 25.27 -28.67 -11.19
N HIS A 3 24.05 -28.47 -10.69
CA HIS A 3 23.04 -27.70 -11.39
C HIS A 3 23.45 -26.21 -11.37
N ASP A 4 23.76 -25.68 -12.55
CA ASP A 4 24.12 -24.27 -12.74
C ASP A 4 22.86 -23.40 -12.68
N TYR A 5 22.54 -22.92 -11.48
CA TYR A 5 21.40 -22.04 -11.20
C TYR A 5 21.50 -20.66 -11.89
N ARG A 6 22.62 -20.33 -12.56
CA ARG A 6 22.76 -19.05 -13.26
C ARG A 6 21.80 -18.91 -14.44
N HIS A 7 21.38 -20.01 -15.07
CA HIS A 7 20.43 -19.94 -16.19
C HIS A 7 18.97 -19.71 -15.78
N ILE A 8 18.59 -20.00 -14.53
CA ILE A 8 17.21 -19.78 -14.04
C ILE A 8 17.02 -18.32 -13.58
N ILE A 9 18.07 -17.66 -13.11
CA ILE A 9 17.98 -16.27 -12.64
C ILE A 9 17.85 -15.29 -13.82
N PHE A 10 18.42 -15.61 -14.99
CA PHE A 10 18.33 -14.73 -16.16
C PHE A 10 17.05 -14.88 -17.00
N THR A 11 16.23 -15.91 -16.77
CA THR A 11 14.95 -16.07 -17.47
C THR A 11 13.76 -15.39 -16.79
N LEU A 12 13.94 -14.82 -15.59
CA LEU A 12 12.87 -14.15 -14.84
C LEU A 12 13.03 -12.62 -14.74
N ARG A 13 13.46 -11.96 -15.82
CA ARG A 13 13.18 -10.53 -16.07
C ARG A 13 12.93 -10.29 -17.57
N PRO A 14 11.93 -9.47 -17.99
CA PRO A 14 10.82 -8.87 -17.26
C PRO A 14 9.48 -9.08 -17.99
N ILE A 15 8.64 -9.99 -17.50
CA ILE A 15 7.19 -9.92 -17.77
C ILE A 15 6.60 -8.61 -17.17
N HIS A 16 7.36 -7.91 -16.32
CA HIS A 16 6.95 -6.73 -15.59
C HIS A 16 6.98 -5.39 -16.37
N ILE A 17 7.31 -5.36 -17.67
CA ILE A 17 7.31 -4.09 -18.44
C ILE A 17 6.30 -4.10 -19.60
N SER A 18 5.98 -5.24 -20.21
CA SER A 18 5.08 -5.25 -21.37
C SER A 18 3.59 -5.13 -21.03
N VAL A 19 3.18 -5.39 -19.79
CA VAL A 19 1.77 -5.21 -19.36
C VAL A 19 1.44 -3.74 -19.05
N TRP A 20 2.44 -2.87 -18.92
CA TRP A 20 2.25 -1.47 -18.52
C TRP A 20 2.06 -0.49 -19.69
N SER A 21 2.03 -0.95 -20.94
CA SER A 21 2.14 -0.04 -22.11
C SER A 21 0.82 0.31 -22.82
N LYS A 22 -0.34 -0.21 -22.44
CA LYS A 22 -1.62 0.20 -23.05
C LYS A 22 -2.71 0.30 -21.99
N MET A 23 -2.73 1.47 -21.34
CA MET A 23 -3.81 1.91 -20.47
C MET A 23 -5.15 1.77 -21.19
N ASP A 24 -6.12 1.12 -20.55
CA ASP A 24 -7.52 1.21 -20.97
C ASP A 24 -8.00 2.65 -20.68
N PRO A 25 -8.49 3.40 -21.68
CA PRO A 25 -9.04 4.75 -21.50
C PRO A 25 -10.06 4.85 -20.36
N ALA A 26 -10.71 3.73 -20.00
CA ALA A 26 -11.67 3.64 -18.91
C ALA A 26 -11.15 4.16 -17.56
N TYR A 27 -9.85 4.03 -17.26
CA TYR A 27 -9.29 4.42 -15.95
C TYR A 27 -8.88 5.90 -15.85
N ALA A 28 -8.83 6.65 -16.95
CA ALA A 28 -8.35 8.04 -16.93
C ALA A 28 -9.34 9.02 -16.25
N MET A 29 -10.61 8.65 -16.15
CA MET A 29 -11.71 9.55 -15.77
C MET A 29 -12.53 9.05 -14.57
N MET A 30 -12.05 8.05 -13.83
CA MET A 30 -12.81 7.54 -12.68
C MET A 30 -12.80 8.53 -11.52
N ASP A 31 -13.99 8.97 -11.10
CA ASP A 31 -14.20 9.60 -9.79
C ASP A 31 -14.26 8.54 -8.68
N ALA A 32 -14.30 8.98 -7.41
CA ALA A 32 -14.34 8.05 -6.26
C ALA A 32 -15.59 7.16 -6.26
N GLN A 33 -16.72 7.64 -6.79
CA GLN A 33 -17.94 6.83 -6.91
C GLN A 33 -17.76 5.70 -7.93
N SER A 34 -17.24 6.00 -9.10
CA SER A 34 -16.92 5.03 -10.16
C SER A 34 -15.86 4.03 -9.70
N LEU A 35 -14.86 4.51 -8.94
CA LEU A 35 -13.85 3.66 -8.33
C LEU A 35 -14.47 2.68 -7.32
N GLY A 36 -15.43 3.15 -6.51
CA GLY A 36 -16.18 2.32 -5.56
C GLY A 36 -16.95 1.20 -6.26
N LEU A 37 -17.73 1.53 -7.29
CA LEU A 37 -18.47 0.54 -8.08
C LEU A 37 -17.55 -0.52 -8.70
N ARG A 38 -16.41 -0.09 -9.27
CA ARG A 38 -15.46 -1.02 -9.86
C ARG A 38 -14.76 -1.87 -8.81
N LEU A 39 -14.49 -1.33 -7.63
CA LEU A 39 -13.96 -2.11 -6.52
C LEU A 39 -14.96 -3.17 -6.06
N ASP A 40 -16.25 -2.84 -5.96
CA ASP A 40 -17.28 -3.81 -5.59
C ASP A 40 -17.34 -4.98 -6.58
N GLU A 41 -17.22 -4.72 -7.88
CA GLU A 41 -17.10 -5.77 -8.90
C GLU A 41 -15.85 -6.64 -8.70
N VAL A 42 -14.70 -6.02 -8.41
CA VAL A 42 -13.44 -6.73 -8.15
C VAL A 42 -13.53 -7.58 -6.89
N LEU A 43 -14.12 -7.06 -5.83
CA LEU A 43 -14.29 -7.76 -4.56
C LEU A 43 -15.29 -8.91 -4.69
N HIS A 44 -16.36 -8.73 -5.45
CA HIS A 44 -17.29 -9.81 -5.77
C HIS A 44 -16.57 -10.95 -6.50
N LYS A 45 -15.85 -10.64 -7.58
CA LYS A 45 -15.04 -11.64 -8.31
C LYS A 45 -13.99 -12.30 -7.42
N PHE A 46 -13.36 -11.54 -6.52
CA PHE A 46 -12.39 -12.09 -5.57
C PHE A 46 -13.03 -13.08 -4.60
N ALA A 47 -14.26 -12.80 -4.15
CA ALA A 47 -15.01 -13.64 -3.23
C ALA A 47 -15.58 -14.91 -3.91
N THR A 48 -16.03 -14.82 -5.16
CA THR A 48 -16.63 -15.95 -5.91
C THR A 48 -15.65 -16.72 -6.78
N ARG A 49 -14.35 -16.38 -6.75
CA ARG A 49 -13.35 -16.92 -7.69
C ARG A 49 -13.27 -18.45 -7.75
N GLU A 50 -13.44 -19.12 -6.62
CA GLU A 50 -13.37 -20.58 -6.52
C GLU A 50 -14.60 -21.26 -7.16
N GLU A 51 -15.75 -20.60 -7.12
CA GLU A 51 -17.00 -21.09 -7.70
C GLU A 51 -17.04 -20.83 -9.22
N ASP A 52 -16.56 -19.67 -9.65
CA ASP A 52 -16.67 -19.20 -11.04
C ASP A 52 -15.51 -19.64 -11.95
N ASN A 53 -14.47 -20.31 -11.41
CA ASN A 53 -13.18 -20.50 -12.09
C ASN A 53 -12.64 -19.18 -12.65
N SER A 54 -12.71 -18.12 -11.84
CA SER A 54 -12.32 -16.77 -12.24
C SER A 54 -10.83 -16.74 -12.61
N ASP A 55 -10.51 -15.97 -13.65
CA ASP A 55 -9.13 -15.79 -14.11
C ASP A 55 -8.39 -14.83 -13.17
N ASP A 56 -7.57 -15.39 -12.29
CA ASP A 56 -6.73 -14.64 -11.34
C ASP A 56 -5.84 -13.60 -12.03
N ALA A 57 -5.38 -13.84 -13.27
CA ALA A 57 -4.57 -12.88 -14.01
C ALA A 57 -5.40 -11.67 -14.42
N ARG A 58 -6.66 -11.87 -14.82
CA ARG A 58 -7.60 -10.78 -15.12
C ARG A 58 -7.97 -10.00 -13.87
N LEU A 59 -8.18 -10.69 -12.74
CA LEU A 59 -8.47 -10.06 -11.47
C LEU A 59 -7.30 -9.21 -10.97
N LEU A 60 -6.06 -9.72 -11.08
CA LEU A 60 -4.85 -8.94 -10.80
C LEU A 60 -4.73 -7.70 -11.68
N ALA A 61 -5.05 -7.81 -12.98
CA ALA A 61 -5.06 -6.67 -13.89
C ALA A 61 -6.12 -5.62 -13.49
N ASP A 62 -7.32 -6.05 -13.10
CA ASP A 62 -8.37 -5.16 -12.60
C ASP A 62 -7.88 -4.41 -11.33
N ILE A 63 -7.26 -5.10 -10.36
CA ILE A 63 -6.73 -4.50 -9.13
C ILE A 63 -5.59 -3.52 -9.42
N ALA A 64 -4.69 -3.87 -10.35
CA ALA A 64 -3.61 -2.99 -10.78
C ALA A 64 -4.17 -1.70 -11.40
N GLY A 65 -5.21 -1.80 -12.24
CA GLY A 65 -5.90 -0.64 -12.80
C GLY A 65 -6.50 0.28 -11.73
N LEU A 66 -7.14 -0.27 -10.70
CA LEU A 66 -7.66 0.52 -9.56
C LEU A 66 -6.54 1.18 -8.76
N THR A 67 -5.42 0.48 -8.57
CA THR A 67 -4.25 1.02 -7.86
C THR A 67 -3.62 2.17 -8.65
N GLU A 68 -3.58 2.07 -9.98
CA GLU A 68 -3.07 3.14 -10.86
C GLU A 68 -3.94 4.41 -10.77
N VAL A 69 -5.27 4.27 -10.64
CA VAL A 69 -6.18 5.41 -10.41
C VAL A 69 -5.80 6.14 -9.12
N ILE A 70 -5.56 5.40 -8.03
CA ILE A 70 -5.12 5.99 -6.76
C ILE A 70 -3.74 6.66 -6.90
N ASP A 71 -2.79 6.03 -7.57
CA ASP A 71 -1.45 6.61 -7.79
C ASP A 71 -1.52 7.91 -8.61
N LYS A 72 -2.46 8.02 -9.56
CA LYS A 72 -2.73 9.26 -10.30
C LYS A 72 -3.38 10.33 -9.45
N MET A 73 -4.20 9.97 -8.48
CA MET A 73 -4.74 10.93 -7.50
C MET A 73 -3.66 11.44 -6.53
N ILE A 74 -2.66 10.61 -6.23
CA ILE A 74 -1.51 10.97 -5.38
C ILE A 74 -0.52 11.88 -6.13
N SER A 75 -0.27 11.64 -7.41
CA SER A 75 0.81 12.30 -8.17
C SER A 75 0.73 13.85 -8.20
N PRO A 76 -0.45 14.48 -8.43
CA PRO A 76 -0.63 15.93 -8.29
C PRO A 76 -0.39 16.43 -6.87
N SER A 77 -0.71 15.60 -5.86
CA SER A 77 -0.51 15.96 -4.44
C SER A 77 0.98 16.07 -4.09
N LEU A 78 1.86 15.35 -4.80
CA LEU A 78 3.31 15.41 -4.60
C LEU A 78 4.00 16.50 -5.43
N SER A 79 3.56 16.73 -6.68
CA SER A 79 4.19 17.73 -7.57
C SER A 79 3.77 19.18 -7.27
N ALA A 80 2.56 19.39 -6.74
CA ALA A 80 2.09 20.73 -6.34
C ALA A 80 2.95 21.36 -5.23
N ALA A 81 3.77 20.58 -4.51
CA ALA A 81 4.66 21.09 -3.48
C ALA A 81 5.87 21.86 -4.04
N SER A 82 6.18 21.80 -5.35
CA SER A 82 7.42 22.38 -5.88
C SER A 82 7.30 23.72 -6.63
N GLU A 83 6.11 24.15 -7.06
CA GLU A 83 6.01 25.36 -7.92
C GLU A 83 4.91 26.37 -7.57
N ALA A 84 4.02 26.10 -6.61
CA ALA A 84 2.91 27.00 -6.31
C ALA A 84 3.17 27.86 -5.04
N ALA A 85 4.14 28.77 -5.13
CA ALA A 85 4.26 29.90 -4.20
C ALA A 85 3.34 31.09 -4.60
N GLU A 86 2.59 31.03 -5.70
CA GLU A 86 1.79 32.18 -6.15
C GLU A 86 0.36 31.88 -6.66
N ASN A 87 -0.16 30.64 -6.55
CA ASN A 87 -1.57 30.38 -6.86
C ASN A 87 -2.23 29.48 -5.81
N GLU A 88 -3.11 30.06 -4.99
CA GLU A 88 -3.89 29.45 -3.89
C GLU A 88 -4.90 28.37 -4.32
N ALA A 89 -4.62 27.61 -5.37
CA ALA A 89 -5.37 26.42 -5.73
C ALA A 89 -4.46 25.20 -5.62
N MET A 90 -3.96 24.96 -4.41
CA MET A 90 -3.44 23.66 -4.02
C MET A 90 -4.54 22.64 -4.36
N VAL A 91 -4.40 21.89 -5.45
CA VAL A 91 -5.41 20.96 -5.96
C VAL A 91 -5.48 19.76 -5.01
N SER A 92 -6.00 20.01 -3.81
CA SER A 92 -6.42 18.96 -2.91
C SER A 92 -7.71 18.38 -3.46
N LEU A 93 -7.82 17.05 -3.39
CA LEU A 93 -9.08 16.40 -3.71
C LEU A 93 -10.18 16.97 -2.82
N PRO A 94 -11.43 17.10 -3.32
CA PRO A 94 -12.55 17.52 -2.48
C PRO A 94 -12.62 16.66 -1.21
N VAL A 95 -12.93 17.28 -0.07
CA VAL A 95 -13.02 16.58 1.23
C VAL A 95 -13.96 15.37 1.16
N LYS A 96 -15.07 15.50 0.42
CA LYS A 96 -15.99 14.40 0.16
C LYS A 96 -15.31 13.19 -0.51
N THR A 97 -14.47 13.44 -1.51
CA THR A 97 -13.71 12.40 -2.21
C THR A 97 -12.68 11.74 -1.28
N LEU A 98 -12.01 12.51 -0.44
CA LEU A 98 -11.07 11.97 0.55
C LEU A 98 -11.78 11.09 1.57
N GLU A 99 -12.95 11.51 2.03
CA GLU A 99 -13.78 10.73 2.96
C GLU A 99 -14.25 9.42 2.32
N GLU A 100 -14.72 9.46 1.08
CA GLU A 100 -15.11 8.27 0.30
C GLU A 100 -13.93 7.29 0.16
N LEU A 101 -12.74 7.79 -0.20
CA LEU A 101 -11.52 6.98 -0.32
C LEU A 101 -11.10 6.36 1.02
N ARG A 102 -11.23 7.10 2.12
CA ARG A 102 -10.97 6.59 3.48
C ARG A 102 -11.90 5.44 3.83
N PHE A 103 -13.20 5.59 3.59
CA PHE A 103 -14.16 4.52 3.84
C PHE A 103 -13.92 3.31 2.93
N LEU A 104 -13.67 3.55 1.65
CA LEU A 104 -13.39 2.52 0.65
C LEU A 104 -12.15 1.69 1.01
N GLY A 105 -11.05 2.37 1.35
CA GLY A 105 -9.80 1.73 1.77
C GLY A 105 -9.99 0.91 3.04
N CYS A 106 -10.71 1.43 4.03
CA CYS A 106 -11.00 0.71 5.27
C CYS A 106 -11.85 -0.54 5.04
N ALA A 107 -12.93 -0.43 4.27
CA ALA A 107 -13.81 -1.55 3.95
C ALA A 107 -13.07 -2.65 3.17
N CYS A 108 -12.33 -2.27 2.13
CA CYS A 108 -11.51 -3.18 1.33
C CYS A 108 -10.45 -3.89 2.17
N TRP A 109 -9.77 -3.15 3.04
CA TRP A 109 -8.76 -3.72 3.93
C TRP A 109 -9.38 -4.74 4.87
N ASN A 110 -10.52 -4.42 5.49
CA ASN A 110 -11.23 -5.33 6.40
C ASN A 110 -11.68 -6.64 5.73
N MET A 111 -12.12 -6.58 4.47
CA MET A 111 -12.47 -7.80 3.72
C MET A 111 -11.27 -8.69 3.41
N THR A 112 -10.07 -8.09 3.31
CA THR A 112 -8.83 -8.83 3.07
C THR A 112 -8.08 -9.17 4.36
N VAL A 113 -8.65 -8.95 5.56
CA VAL A 113 -7.94 -9.09 6.86
C VAL A 113 -7.42 -10.49 7.14
N ARG A 114 -8.02 -11.54 6.58
CA ARG A 114 -7.41 -12.88 6.66
C ARG A 114 -6.01 -12.78 6.08
N HIS A 115 -5.02 -12.86 6.96
CA HIS A 115 -3.62 -12.77 6.58
C HIS A 115 -3.37 -13.74 5.45
N VAL A 116 -2.51 -13.31 4.52
CA VAL A 116 -1.92 -14.21 3.55
C VAL A 116 -1.33 -15.38 4.32
N SER A 117 -1.99 -16.54 4.28
CA SER A 117 -1.48 -17.74 4.95
C SER A 117 -0.33 -18.25 4.11
N ARG A 118 0.67 -18.86 4.77
CA ARG A 118 1.70 -19.61 4.04
C ARG A 118 1.10 -20.81 3.29
N GLU A 119 -0.13 -21.19 3.64
CA GLU A 119 -0.90 -22.26 3.01
C GLU A 119 -1.65 -21.78 1.75
N ASP A 120 -1.83 -20.46 1.58
CA ASP A 120 -2.43 -19.90 0.38
C ASP A 120 -1.53 -20.15 -0.84
N SER A 121 -2.13 -20.40 -2.00
CA SER A 121 -1.38 -20.46 -3.27
C SER A 121 -0.69 -19.12 -3.55
N ARG A 122 0.44 -19.14 -4.26
CA ARG A 122 1.20 -17.91 -4.56
C ARG A 122 0.35 -16.87 -5.28
N GLU A 123 -0.56 -17.33 -6.13
CA GLU A 123 -1.56 -16.52 -6.84
C GLU A 123 -2.50 -15.81 -5.85
N GLU A 124 -3.06 -16.55 -4.89
CA GLU A 124 -3.91 -15.99 -3.84
C GLU A 124 -3.16 -15.00 -2.94
N GLN A 125 -1.91 -15.32 -2.58
CA GLN A 125 -1.05 -14.40 -1.83
C GLN A 125 -0.88 -13.06 -2.56
N THR A 126 -0.63 -13.13 -3.86
CA THR A 126 -0.43 -11.96 -4.73
C THR A 126 -1.71 -11.14 -4.86
N LEU A 127 -2.87 -11.80 -5.04
CA LEU A 127 -4.17 -11.14 -5.09
C LEU A 127 -4.48 -10.38 -3.79
N LYS A 128 -4.35 -11.05 -2.65
CA LYS A 128 -4.58 -10.42 -1.33
C LYS A 128 -3.62 -9.26 -1.09
N ALA A 129 -2.34 -9.41 -1.39
CA ALA A 129 -1.35 -8.36 -1.23
C ALA A 129 -1.64 -7.15 -2.12
N SER A 130 -2.08 -7.38 -3.36
CA SER A 130 -2.44 -6.32 -4.31
C SER A 130 -3.69 -5.55 -3.86
N LEU A 131 -4.73 -6.25 -3.40
CA LEU A 131 -5.91 -5.60 -2.82
C LEU A 131 -5.56 -4.80 -1.57
N ARG A 132 -4.67 -5.32 -0.71
CA ARG A 132 -4.19 -4.60 0.47
C ARG A 132 -3.37 -3.37 0.09
N GLU A 133 -2.58 -3.41 -0.98
CA GLU A 133 -1.89 -2.23 -1.50
C GLU A 133 -2.88 -1.14 -1.90
N PHE A 134 -3.86 -1.49 -2.75
CA PHE A 134 -4.93 -0.57 -3.13
C PHE A 134 -5.62 0.03 -1.90
N ALA A 135 -6.07 -0.83 -0.98
CA ALA A 135 -6.81 -0.43 0.21
C ALA A 135 -5.99 0.51 1.11
N THR A 136 -4.70 0.21 1.28
CA THR A 136 -3.78 1.00 2.08
C THR A 136 -3.54 2.37 1.45
N LYS A 137 -3.26 2.43 0.15
CA LYS A 137 -3.06 3.71 -0.56
C LYS A 137 -4.31 4.58 -0.53
N ALA A 138 -5.49 4.00 -0.79
CA ALA A 138 -6.77 4.71 -0.74
C ALA A 138 -7.03 5.27 0.67
N PHE A 139 -6.80 4.47 1.71
CA PHE A 139 -6.97 4.91 3.09
C PHE A 139 -5.98 6.02 3.46
N LEU A 140 -4.70 5.89 3.09
CA LEU A 140 -3.67 6.89 3.34
C LEU A 140 -3.98 8.21 2.63
N LEU A 141 -4.43 8.15 1.37
CA LEU A 141 -4.87 9.32 0.61
C LEU A 141 -6.05 10.01 1.30
N GLY A 142 -7.07 9.26 1.70
CA GLY A 142 -8.22 9.78 2.43
C GLY A 142 -7.90 10.37 3.82
N ASN A 143 -6.73 10.07 4.38
CA ASN A 143 -6.21 10.61 5.64
C ASN A 143 -5.05 11.60 5.44
N TYR A 144 -4.94 12.24 4.27
CA TYR A 144 -3.95 13.29 4.00
C TYR A 144 -2.48 12.85 4.14
N ALA A 145 -2.18 11.54 4.12
CA ALA A 145 -0.81 11.04 4.27
C ALA A 145 0.11 11.49 3.12
N TYR A 146 -0.48 11.74 1.93
CA TYR A 146 0.23 12.24 0.75
C TYR A 146 0.17 13.77 0.59
N ALA A 147 -0.45 14.49 1.52
CA ALA A 147 -0.45 15.95 1.51
C ALA A 147 0.94 16.49 1.91
N SER A 148 1.14 17.80 1.77
CA SER A 148 2.33 18.48 2.30
C SER A 148 2.52 18.18 3.79
N SER A 149 3.77 18.19 4.26
CA SER A 149 4.14 17.88 5.66
C SER A 149 3.32 18.64 6.69
N ASP A 150 3.00 19.91 6.44
CA ASP A 150 2.30 20.76 7.42
C ASP A 150 0.84 20.31 7.60
N VAL A 151 0.18 19.97 6.49
CA VAL A 151 -1.19 19.44 6.47
C VAL A 151 -1.25 18.06 7.11
N SER A 152 -0.37 17.14 6.71
CA SER A 152 -0.34 15.78 7.25
C SER A 152 0.02 15.80 8.75
N HIS A 153 1.01 16.60 9.16
CA HIS A 153 1.35 16.79 10.57
C HIS A 153 0.15 17.35 11.36
N SER A 154 -0.48 18.43 10.89
CA SER A 154 -1.64 19.01 11.57
C SER A 154 -2.80 18.02 11.68
N TYR A 155 -3.03 17.21 10.65
CA TYR A 155 -4.08 16.21 10.65
C TYR A 155 -3.79 15.10 11.66
N PHE A 156 -2.65 14.41 11.57
CA PHE A 156 -2.37 13.24 12.41
C PHE A 156 -2.12 13.57 13.89
N THR A 157 -1.72 14.82 14.20
CA THR A 157 -1.65 15.27 15.60
C THR A 157 -3.03 15.45 16.24
N GLN A 158 -4.06 15.77 15.45
CA GLN A 158 -5.46 15.87 15.90
C GLN A 158 -6.23 14.55 15.77
N HIS A 159 -5.77 13.64 14.91
CA HIS A 159 -6.39 12.36 14.58
C HIS A 159 -5.46 11.17 14.87
N PRO A 160 -5.09 10.93 16.14
CA PRO A 160 -4.07 9.94 16.47
C PRO A 160 -4.54 8.48 16.29
N ARG A 161 -5.86 8.23 16.30
CA ARG A 161 -6.40 6.89 16.02
C ARG A 161 -6.31 6.54 14.54
N GLU A 162 -6.57 7.52 13.68
CA GLU A 162 -6.40 7.42 12.25
C GLU A 162 -4.92 7.26 11.89
N ALA A 163 -4.03 7.98 12.60
CA ALA A 163 -2.58 7.80 12.49
C ALA A 163 -2.15 6.37 12.84
N GLU A 164 -2.65 5.83 13.97
CA GLU A 164 -2.40 4.43 14.36
C GLU A 164 -2.84 3.45 13.28
N GLN A 165 -4.04 3.63 12.71
CA GLN A 165 -4.54 2.76 11.64
C GLN A 165 -3.67 2.84 10.38
N CYS A 166 -3.29 4.05 9.95
CA CYS A 166 -2.39 4.25 8.81
C CYS A 166 -1.06 3.50 9.02
N VAL A 167 -0.47 3.63 10.19
CA VAL A 167 0.78 2.95 10.57
C VAL A 167 0.63 1.43 10.51
N LEU A 168 -0.44 0.88 11.10
CA LEU A 168 -0.69 -0.57 11.11
C LEU A 168 -0.92 -1.12 9.69
N MET A 169 -1.63 -0.38 8.86
CA MET A 169 -1.85 -0.76 7.46
C MET A 169 -0.52 -0.74 6.69
N CYS A 170 0.30 0.31 6.83
CA CYS A 170 1.63 0.37 6.21
C CYS A 170 2.52 -0.81 6.61
N LEU A 171 2.60 -1.13 7.90
CA LEU A 171 3.43 -2.24 8.40
C LEU A 171 2.98 -3.59 7.84
N LYS A 172 1.67 -3.88 7.86
CA LYS A 172 1.13 -5.14 7.38
C LYS A 172 1.24 -5.28 5.87
N THR A 173 0.83 -4.25 5.13
CA THR A 173 0.83 -4.27 3.67
C THR A 173 2.24 -4.29 3.10
N SER A 174 3.19 -3.54 3.69
CA SER A 174 4.59 -3.59 3.25
C SER A 174 5.19 -4.99 3.40
N ARG A 175 4.86 -5.70 4.48
CA ARG A 175 5.25 -7.10 4.67
C ARG A 175 4.66 -8.01 3.60
N ASP A 176 3.34 -7.95 3.39
CA ASP A 176 2.64 -8.78 2.40
C ASP A 176 3.19 -8.57 0.98
N LEU A 177 3.41 -7.31 0.61
CA LEU A 177 4.01 -6.95 -0.68
C LEU A 177 5.43 -7.48 -0.84
N SER A 178 6.23 -7.47 0.23
CA SER A 178 7.60 -8.00 0.17
C SER A 178 7.65 -9.51 -0.06
N LEU A 179 6.71 -10.26 0.53
CA LEU A 179 6.57 -11.71 0.29
C LEU A 179 6.19 -12.01 -1.16
N CYS A 180 5.45 -11.10 -1.81
CA CYS A 180 5.08 -11.20 -3.22
C CYS A 180 6.14 -10.64 -4.18
N GLY A 181 7.30 -10.18 -3.68
CA GLY A 181 8.38 -9.63 -4.49
C GLY A 181 8.19 -8.18 -4.97
N VAL A 182 7.17 -7.47 -4.46
CA VAL A 182 6.85 -6.08 -4.83
C VAL A 182 7.64 -5.10 -3.96
N ALA A 183 8.97 -5.19 -4.01
CA ALA A 183 9.90 -4.49 -3.12
C ALA A 183 9.72 -2.97 -3.07
N GLY A 184 9.49 -2.34 -4.24
CA GLY A 184 9.40 -0.89 -4.36
C GLY A 184 8.19 -0.31 -3.61
N SER A 185 7.01 -0.89 -3.81
CA SER A 185 5.80 -0.48 -3.07
C SER A 185 5.91 -0.78 -1.58
N ALA A 186 6.48 -1.94 -1.21
CA ALA A 186 6.71 -2.29 0.18
C ALA A 186 7.54 -1.22 0.93
N LYS A 187 8.67 -0.81 0.34
CA LYS A 187 9.56 0.21 0.92
C LYS A 187 8.88 1.58 1.00
N ARG A 188 8.17 2.00 -0.05
CA ARG A 188 7.45 3.29 -0.06
C ARG A 188 6.37 3.36 1.03
N LEU A 189 5.57 2.31 1.17
CA LEU A 189 4.55 2.25 2.22
C LEU A 189 5.17 2.23 3.62
N LEU A 190 6.28 1.52 3.80
CA LEU A 190 6.98 1.52 5.09
C LEU A 190 7.45 2.93 5.47
N SER A 191 8.14 3.63 4.56
CA SER A 191 8.61 5.00 4.80
C SER A 191 7.46 5.99 5.05
N LEU A 192 6.33 5.82 4.35
CA LEU A 192 5.15 6.64 4.61
C LEU A 192 4.55 6.36 5.99
N GLY A 193 4.50 5.09 6.40
CA GLY A 193 4.13 4.69 7.76
C GLY A 193 5.05 5.30 8.81
N GLU A 194 6.36 5.32 8.58
CA GLU A 194 7.35 5.97 9.48
C GLU A 194 7.08 7.47 9.61
N SER A 195 6.80 8.15 8.49
CA SER A 195 6.43 9.57 8.48
C SER A 195 5.19 9.83 9.34
N VAL A 196 4.11 9.07 9.11
CA VAL A 196 2.87 9.20 9.91
C VAL A 196 3.14 8.91 11.39
N ALA A 197 3.93 7.87 11.71
CA ALA A 197 4.26 7.53 13.08
C ALA A 197 5.04 8.65 13.79
N SER A 198 5.85 9.42 13.07
CA SER A 198 6.60 10.54 13.63
C SER A 198 5.70 11.69 14.13
N TYR A 199 4.47 11.79 13.61
CA TYR A 199 3.48 12.77 14.04
C TYR A 199 2.71 12.34 15.30
N ILE A 200 2.83 11.07 15.71
CA ILE A 200 2.19 10.57 16.92
C ILE A 200 3.06 10.89 18.14
N GLN A 201 2.65 11.92 18.89
CA GLN A 201 3.33 12.33 20.11
C GLN A 201 3.44 11.17 21.12
N THR A 202 4.60 11.06 21.78
CA THR A 202 4.88 9.97 22.74
C THR A 202 3.84 9.85 23.85
N GLY A 203 3.32 10.97 24.36
CA GLY A 203 2.26 10.95 25.38
C GLY A 203 0.93 10.39 24.87
N VAL A 204 0.63 10.58 23.58
CA VAL A 204 -0.59 10.10 22.93
C VAL A 204 -0.48 8.60 22.63
N GLN A 205 0.72 8.07 22.36
CA GLN A 205 0.94 6.64 22.08
C GLN A 205 0.38 5.74 23.19
N ASN A 206 0.49 6.15 24.45
CA ASN A 206 -0.02 5.40 25.61
C ASN A 206 -1.55 5.23 25.61
N SER A 207 -2.28 6.07 24.85
CA SER A 207 -3.73 6.02 24.72
C SER A 207 -4.23 5.16 23.54
N LEU A 208 -3.31 4.76 22.65
CA LEU A 208 -3.63 4.09 21.39
C LEU A 208 -3.61 2.57 21.55
N ALA A 209 -4.71 1.90 21.20
CA ALA A 209 -4.99 0.54 21.66
C ALA A 209 -3.99 -0.51 21.16
N TYR A 210 -3.50 -0.35 19.94
CA TYR A 210 -2.65 -1.31 19.26
C TYR A 210 -1.17 -0.99 19.41
N ILE A 211 -0.79 0.29 19.53
CA ILE A 211 0.62 0.71 19.60
C ILE A 211 1.11 1.10 21.00
N LYS A 212 0.23 1.28 22.00
CA LYS A 212 0.64 1.65 23.38
C LYS A 212 1.71 0.77 24.02
N HIS A 213 1.73 -0.52 23.65
CA HIS A 213 2.67 -1.51 24.20
C HIS A 213 3.77 -1.89 23.20
N ARG A 214 3.82 -1.21 22.05
CA ARG A 214 4.76 -1.51 20.97
C ARG A 214 5.83 -0.46 20.92
N ASN A 215 7.05 -0.90 20.70
CA ASN A 215 8.11 0.03 20.35
C ASN A 215 8.08 0.26 18.83
N MET A 216 7.48 1.38 18.41
CA MET A 216 7.29 1.68 17.00
C MET A 216 8.60 1.67 16.20
N ARG A 217 9.68 2.19 16.78
CA ARG A 217 11.01 2.17 16.13
C ARG A 217 11.46 0.74 15.81
N TRP A 218 11.17 -0.20 16.69
CA TRP A 218 11.51 -1.61 16.49
C TRP A 218 10.60 -2.29 15.48
N GLU A 219 9.30 -1.99 15.51
CA GLU A 219 8.36 -2.50 14.51
C GLU A 219 8.80 -2.12 13.09
N PHE A 220 9.11 -0.84 12.87
CA PHE A 220 9.62 -0.38 11.56
C PHE A 220 10.97 -0.99 11.20
N ALA A 221 11.92 -1.05 12.12
CA ALA A 221 13.23 -1.63 11.86
C ALA A 221 13.16 -3.13 11.56
N TYR A 222 12.33 -3.88 12.28
CA TYR A 222 12.07 -5.29 12.03
C TYR A 222 11.39 -5.50 10.66
N THR A 223 10.38 -4.69 10.33
CA THR A 223 9.73 -4.77 9.01
C THR A 223 10.70 -4.40 7.89
N ALA A 224 11.55 -3.40 8.05
CA ALA A 224 12.58 -3.05 7.07
C ALA A 224 13.57 -4.21 6.85
N MET A 225 13.99 -4.87 7.93
CA MET A 225 14.81 -6.09 7.88
C MET A 225 14.09 -7.21 7.12
N ASP A 226 12.84 -7.52 7.49
CA ASP A 226 12.04 -8.59 6.87
C ASP A 226 11.80 -8.32 5.37
N ILE A 227 11.52 -7.08 4.97
CA ILE A 227 11.43 -6.69 3.57
C ILE A 227 12.74 -7.00 2.85
N ASN A 228 13.88 -6.55 3.38
CA ASN A 228 15.19 -6.79 2.76
C ASN A 228 15.50 -8.30 2.64
N TRP A 229 15.14 -9.09 3.64
CA TRP A 229 15.24 -10.55 3.59
C TRP A 229 14.41 -11.14 2.44
N ASN A 230 13.13 -10.77 2.37
CA ASN A 230 12.19 -11.30 1.38
C ASN A 230 12.57 -10.92 -0.06
N VAL A 231 13.22 -9.76 -0.26
CA VAL A 231 13.67 -9.29 -1.57
C VAL A 231 15.11 -9.69 -1.89
N THR A 232 15.68 -10.65 -1.16
CA THR A 232 17.04 -11.21 -1.36
C THR A 232 18.21 -10.25 -1.09
N HIS A 233 17.95 -9.12 -0.42
CA HIS A 233 18.96 -8.18 0.07
C HIS A 233 19.50 -8.66 1.45
N TYR A 234 20.07 -9.87 1.47
CA TYR A 234 20.41 -10.55 2.71
C TYR A 234 21.48 -9.83 3.53
N LYS A 235 22.44 -9.18 2.86
CA LYS A 235 23.50 -8.44 3.55
C LYS A 235 22.93 -7.29 4.38
N GLU A 236 22.09 -6.47 3.75
CA GLU A 236 21.40 -5.35 4.38
C GLU A 236 20.47 -5.83 5.49
N SER A 237 19.78 -6.96 5.28
CA SER A 237 18.96 -7.60 6.31
C SER A 237 19.80 -8.03 7.53
N CYS A 238 20.93 -8.71 7.33
CA CYS A 238 21.81 -9.14 8.42
C CYS A 238 22.45 -7.95 9.15
N GLU A 239 22.75 -6.85 8.44
CA GLU A 239 23.26 -5.62 9.05
C GLU A 239 22.17 -4.89 9.87
N ALA A 240 20.93 -4.89 9.40
CA ALA A 240 19.79 -4.36 10.16
C ALA A 240 19.53 -5.19 11.43
N ALA A 241 19.60 -6.52 11.33
CA ALA A 241 19.41 -7.44 12.46
C ALA A 241 20.40 -7.19 13.61
N LYS A 242 21.63 -6.76 13.32
CA LYS A 242 22.64 -6.44 14.34
C LYS A 242 22.35 -5.17 15.14
N LYS A 243 21.46 -4.30 14.64
CA LYS A 243 21.11 -3.01 15.26
C LYS A 243 19.83 -3.09 16.10
N LEU A 244 19.12 -4.21 16.00
CA LEU A 244 17.99 -4.58 16.83
C LEU A 244 18.55 -5.33 18.04
#